data_AF-A0A0S4JPB6-F1
#
_entry.id   AF-A0A0S4JPB6-F1
#
_cell.length_a   1.000
_cell.length_b   1.000
_cell.length_c   1.000
_cell.angle_alpha   90.00
_cell.angle_beta   90.00
_cell.angle_gamma   90.00
#
_symmetry.space_group_name_H-M   'P 1'
#
loop_
_entity.id
_entity.type
_entity.pdbx_description
1 polymer ?
#
loop_
_entity_poly.entity_id
_entity_poly.type
_entity_poly.pdbx_seq_one_letter_code
_entity_poly.pdbx_strand_id
1 'polypeptide(L)'
;MAGLRLANATLETKDREMLLEVITELEGHPDNAAPAIYGGCRLGYKNKIGQTRTQQIPTPRGISLVLFVPNDKMKKNTHATRGLIPDKLAMVDAVHNMSRTALIVLAFSTNQLEMLSECLDERIHQKARARALFPHFDACVEGATSAGAEYAFLSGAGPTICAIVGGRKGELQLQQSSERRAERVAQAMVDAARRVGVAGRAIITAPTELGAHILGGSVLNGGAIHYAKL
;
A
#
# COMPACT_ATOMS: atom_id res chain seq x y z
N MET A 1 15.29 -2.76 -1.86
CA MET A 1 15.57 -4.03 -1.15
C MET A 1 16.50 -4.96 -1.95
N ALA A 2 16.07 -5.52 -3.09
CA ALA A 2 16.95 -6.32 -3.95
C ALA A 2 18.15 -5.52 -4.47
N GLY A 3 17.94 -4.27 -4.91
CA GLY A 3 19.02 -3.42 -5.43
C GLY A 3 20.13 -3.06 -4.41
N LEU A 4 19.79 -2.88 -3.13
CA LEU A 4 20.78 -2.55 -2.09
C LEU A 4 21.62 -3.77 -1.68
N ARG A 5 21.02 -4.98 -1.72
CA ARG A 5 21.74 -6.24 -1.53
C ARG A 5 22.49 -6.72 -2.78
N LEU A 6 21.97 -6.44 -3.99
CA LEU A 6 22.61 -6.77 -5.28
C LEU A 6 23.84 -5.91 -5.57
N ALA A 7 23.93 -4.72 -4.97
CA ALA A 7 25.09 -3.83 -5.09
C ALA A 7 26.35 -4.35 -4.38
N ASN A 8 26.34 -5.57 -3.84
CA ASN A 8 27.44 -6.19 -3.08
C ASN A 8 27.92 -5.36 -1.87
N ALA A 9 27.19 -4.30 -1.52
CA ALA A 9 27.25 -3.66 -0.22
C ALA A 9 26.48 -4.56 0.74
N THR A 10 27.17 -5.57 1.28
CA THR A 10 26.78 -6.16 2.56
C THR A 10 26.92 -5.08 3.62
N LEU A 11 25.97 -4.14 3.67
CA LEU A 11 25.65 -3.50 4.93
C LEU A 11 25.10 -4.64 5.79
N GLU A 12 25.94 -5.14 6.69
CA GLU A 12 25.46 -5.86 7.87
C GLU A 12 24.59 -4.89 8.69
N THR A 13 23.38 -4.59 8.23
CA THR A 13 22.43 -3.83 9.03
C THR A 13 21.87 -4.79 10.07
N LYS A 14 22.62 -5.03 11.15
CA LYS A 14 22.04 -5.55 12.39
C LYS A 14 20.93 -4.61 12.90
N ASP A 15 20.96 -3.35 12.46
CA ASP A 15 19.98 -2.34 12.82
C ASP A 15 19.02 -1.98 11.66
N ARG A 16 17.78 -2.44 11.76
CA ARG A 16 16.70 -2.12 10.80
C ARG A 16 16.35 -0.64 10.81
N GLU A 17 16.59 0.09 11.92
CA GLU A 17 16.32 1.53 12.00
C GLU A 17 17.29 2.30 11.11
N MET A 18 18.58 1.94 11.12
CA MET A 18 19.57 2.52 10.21
C MET A 18 19.20 2.28 8.74
N LEU A 19 18.75 1.06 8.41
CA LEU A 19 18.29 0.74 7.05
C LEU A 19 17.09 1.60 6.65
N LEU A 20 16.14 1.81 7.56
CA LEU A 20 14.98 2.67 7.32
C LEU A 20 15.40 4.13 7.09
N GLU A 21 16.32 4.64 7.91
CA GLU A 21 16.83 6.01 7.77
C GLU A 21 17.45 6.22 6.38
N VAL A 22 18.38 5.36 5.98
CA VAL A 22 19.09 5.47 4.70
C VAL A 22 18.12 5.39 3.51
N ILE A 23 17.16 4.46 3.53
CA ILE A 23 16.18 4.36 2.43
C ILE A 23 15.28 5.60 2.42
N THR A 24 14.90 6.11 3.60
CA THR A 24 14.06 7.32 3.70
C THR A 24 14.79 8.56 3.22
N GLU A 25 16.11 8.69 3.46
CA GLU A 25 16.92 9.77 2.91
C GLU A 25 16.95 9.74 1.37
N LEU A 26 16.96 8.55 0.78
CA LEU A 26 16.95 8.36 -0.68
C LEU A 26 15.56 8.58 -1.31
N GLU A 27 14.49 8.07 -0.69
CA GLU A 27 13.12 8.15 -1.23
C GLU A 27 12.39 9.45 -0.81
N GLY A 28 12.83 10.08 0.28
CA GLY A 28 12.23 11.27 0.89
C GLY A 28 11.09 10.97 1.87
N HIS A 29 10.66 9.71 1.99
CA HIS A 29 9.58 9.28 2.87
C HIS A 29 9.72 7.81 3.31
N PRO A 30 9.20 7.42 4.49
CA PRO A 30 9.35 6.07 5.02
C PRO A 30 8.17 5.12 4.71
N ASP A 31 7.11 5.60 4.07
CA ASP A 31 5.82 4.91 3.93
C ASP A 31 5.88 3.57 3.18
N ASN A 32 6.80 3.40 2.22
CA ASN A 32 7.05 2.14 1.52
C ASN A 32 8.16 1.33 2.19
N ALA A 33 9.23 2.01 2.61
CA ALA A 33 10.39 1.39 3.22
C ALA A 33 10.04 0.71 4.54
N ALA A 34 9.27 1.36 5.41
CA ALA A 34 8.87 0.84 6.70
C ALA A 34 8.08 -0.48 6.60
N PRO A 35 6.95 -0.59 5.87
CA PRO A 35 6.25 -1.87 5.74
C PRO A 35 7.07 -2.91 4.96
N ALA A 36 7.93 -2.50 4.01
CA ALA A 36 8.81 -3.44 3.31
C ALA A 36 9.87 -4.05 4.25
N ILE A 37 10.47 -3.25 5.13
CA ILE A 37 11.44 -3.73 6.13
C ILE A 37 10.72 -4.53 7.21
N TYR A 38 9.67 -3.94 7.79
CA TYR A 38 9.09 -4.37 9.06
C TYR A 38 7.87 -5.28 8.96
N GLY A 39 7.19 -5.31 7.82
CA GLY A 39 5.88 -5.95 7.67
C GLY A 39 4.77 -5.17 8.37
N GLY A 40 3.53 -5.55 8.14
CA GLY A 40 2.33 -4.97 8.75
C GLY A 40 2.03 -3.55 8.27
N CYS A 41 1.06 -2.91 8.93
CA CYS A 41 0.76 -1.49 8.73
C CYS A 41 1.69 -0.61 9.60
N ARG A 42 2.28 0.42 8.99
CA ARG A 42 3.33 1.24 9.63
C ARG A 42 2.99 2.73 9.57
N LEU A 43 3.14 3.40 10.72
CA LEU A 43 3.14 4.85 10.82
C LEU A 43 4.59 5.33 10.85
N GLY A 44 5.02 6.06 9.83
CA GLY A 44 6.35 6.68 9.76
C GLY A 44 6.32 8.13 10.25
N TYR A 45 7.34 8.55 10.99
CA TYR A 45 7.47 9.92 11.52
C TYR A 45 8.94 10.28 11.74
N LYS A 46 9.25 11.58 11.87
CA LYS A 46 10.55 12.04 12.38
C LYS A 46 10.44 12.32 13.88
N ASN A 47 11.40 11.83 14.66
CA ASN A 47 11.48 12.12 16.09
C ASN A 47 11.98 13.56 16.34
N LYS A 48 12.12 13.94 17.62
CA LYS A 48 12.55 15.29 18.02
C LYS A 48 13.93 15.70 17.50
N ILE A 49 14.79 14.74 17.15
CA ILE A 49 16.14 14.98 16.61
C ILE A 49 16.21 14.73 15.10
N GLY A 50 15.06 14.65 14.42
CA GLY A 50 14.97 14.57 12.96
C GLY A 50 15.17 13.18 12.37
N GLN A 51 15.38 12.15 13.20
CA GLN A 51 15.58 10.78 12.73
C GLN A 51 14.24 10.13 12.37
N THR A 52 14.24 9.38 11.28
CA THR A 52 13.12 8.59 10.81
C THR A 52 12.85 7.43 11.77
N ARG A 53 11.59 7.30 12.19
CA ARG A 53 11.09 6.23 13.03
C ARG A 53 9.78 5.70 12.49
N THR A 54 9.46 4.48 12.91
CA THR A 54 8.18 3.86 12.56
C THR A 54 7.56 3.14 13.75
N GLN A 55 6.24 3.19 13.84
CA GLN A 55 5.45 2.39 14.78
C GLN A 55 4.49 1.48 14.02
N GLN A 56 4.21 0.32 14.61
CA GLN A 56 3.18 -0.57 14.10
C GLN A 56 1.80 0.00 14.40
N ILE A 57 0.93 0.05 13.40
CA ILE A 57 -0.51 0.12 13.60
C ILE A 57 -1.01 -1.32 13.61
N PRO A 58 -1.81 -1.75 14.61
CA PRO A 58 -2.41 -3.08 14.61
C PRO A 58 -3.15 -3.31 13.30
N THR A 59 -2.76 -4.34 12.55
CA THR A 59 -3.41 -4.69 11.30
C THR A 59 -4.70 -5.46 11.60
N PRO A 60 -5.86 -5.02 11.10
CA PRO A 60 -7.12 -5.75 11.24
C PRO A 60 -7.01 -7.20 10.78
N ARG A 61 -7.56 -8.12 11.57
CA ARG A 61 -7.66 -9.52 11.15
C ARG A 61 -8.83 -9.67 10.19
N GLY A 62 -8.69 -10.59 9.24
CA GLY A 62 -9.80 -10.91 8.34
C GLY A 62 -10.10 -9.83 7.31
N ILE A 63 -9.11 -9.02 6.94
CA ILE A 63 -9.19 -8.16 5.76
C ILE A 63 -8.52 -8.80 4.54
N SER A 64 -9.08 -8.51 3.37
CA SER A 64 -8.47 -8.75 2.07
C SER A 64 -8.18 -7.40 1.42
N LEU A 65 -7.08 -7.35 0.67
CA LEU A 65 -6.75 -6.23 -0.20
C LEU A 65 -7.05 -6.65 -1.63
N VAL A 66 -7.89 -5.88 -2.31
CA VAL A 66 -8.24 -6.08 -3.72
C VAL A 66 -7.56 -4.99 -4.54
N LEU A 67 -6.61 -5.37 -5.38
CA LEU A 67 -5.80 -4.46 -6.19
C LEU A 67 -6.25 -4.51 -7.64
N PHE A 68 -6.75 -3.42 -8.19
CA PHE A 68 -6.89 -3.28 -9.64
C PHE A 68 -5.60 -2.72 -10.25
N VAL A 69 -4.99 -3.50 -11.15
CA VAL A 69 -3.75 -3.17 -11.83
C VAL A 69 -4.03 -3.00 -13.33
N PRO A 70 -3.93 -1.78 -13.87
CA PRO A 70 -4.03 -1.55 -15.32
C PRO A 70 -2.97 -2.33 -16.10
N ASN A 71 -3.32 -2.80 -17.31
CA ASN A 71 -2.39 -3.56 -18.16
C ASN A 71 -1.31 -2.67 -18.76
N ASP A 72 -1.69 -1.47 -19.19
CA ASP A 72 -0.75 -0.53 -19.75
C ASP A 72 0.12 0.04 -18.63
N LYS A 73 1.43 0.01 -18.85
CA LYS A 73 2.33 0.91 -18.12
C LYS A 73 1.89 2.31 -18.49
N MET A 74 1.01 2.90 -17.68
CA MET A 74 0.64 4.31 -17.77
C MET A 74 1.96 5.08 -17.58
N LYS A 75 2.64 5.37 -18.69
CA LYS A 75 3.93 6.08 -18.77
C LYS A 75 3.67 7.56 -18.46
N LYS A 76 3.11 7.86 -17.30
CA LYS A 76 2.99 9.22 -16.81
C LYS A 76 4.05 9.38 -15.73
N ASN A 77 5.06 10.14 -16.10
CA ASN A 77 6.28 10.42 -15.36
C ASN A 77 5.95 10.73 -13.89
N THR A 78 6.46 9.96 -12.93
CA THR A 78 6.29 10.20 -11.48
C THR A 78 6.79 11.59 -11.05
N HIS A 79 7.56 12.26 -11.90
CA HIS A 79 7.94 13.66 -11.75
C HIS A 79 6.78 14.66 -12.02
N ALA A 80 5.84 14.34 -12.93
CA ALA A 80 4.67 15.18 -13.21
C ALA A 80 3.66 15.23 -12.04
N THR A 81 3.73 14.26 -11.12
CA THR A 81 2.86 14.19 -9.95
C THR A 81 3.26 15.11 -8.79
N ARG A 82 4.51 15.60 -8.74
CA ARG A 82 4.96 16.48 -7.64
C ARG A 82 4.34 17.87 -7.70
N GLY A 83 4.04 18.38 -8.91
CA GLY A 83 3.37 19.68 -9.09
C GLY A 83 1.84 19.64 -8.94
N LEU A 84 1.25 18.47 -8.72
CA LEU A 84 -0.21 18.33 -8.54
C LEU A 84 -0.65 18.51 -7.08
N ILE A 85 0.30 18.52 -6.14
CA ILE A 85 0.03 18.84 -4.73
C ILE A 85 0.39 20.30 -4.53
N PRO A 86 -0.54 21.14 -4.05
CA PRO A 86 -0.27 22.56 -3.86
C PRO A 86 0.70 22.79 -2.70
N ASP A 87 1.57 23.79 -2.84
CA ASP A 87 2.49 24.21 -1.76
C ASP A 87 1.77 24.79 -0.54
N LYS A 88 0.52 25.22 -0.72
CA LYS A 88 -0.35 25.78 0.32
C LYS A 88 -1.70 25.08 0.29
N LEU A 89 -2.19 24.74 1.47
CA LEU A 89 -3.47 24.08 1.67
C LEU A 89 -4.38 24.97 2.52
N ALA A 90 -5.68 24.92 2.25
CA ALA A 90 -6.65 25.53 3.14
C ALA A 90 -6.64 24.79 4.48
N MET A 91 -6.68 25.53 5.59
CA MET A 91 -6.67 24.94 6.93
C MET A 91 -7.82 23.93 7.11
N VAL A 92 -8.98 24.21 6.53
CA VAL A 92 -10.14 23.30 6.58
C VAL A 92 -9.84 21.93 5.96
N ASP A 93 -9.11 21.87 4.84
CA ASP A 93 -8.77 20.61 4.18
C ASP A 93 -7.68 19.86 4.94
N ALA A 94 -6.72 20.58 5.51
CA ALA A 94 -5.70 19.99 6.37
C ALA A 94 -6.31 19.38 7.65
N VAL A 95 -7.19 20.11 8.35
CA VAL A 95 -7.94 19.57 9.51
C VAL A 95 -8.78 18.36 9.12
N HIS A 96 -9.48 18.46 7.99
CA HIS A 96 -10.31 17.36 7.47
C HIS A 96 -9.48 16.09 7.26
N ASN A 97 -8.38 16.16 6.51
CA ASN A 97 -7.56 14.99 6.22
C ASN A 97 -6.78 14.45 7.43
N MET A 98 -6.38 15.31 8.37
CA MET A 98 -5.85 14.84 9.66
C MET A 98 -6.88 14.00 10.42
N SER A 99 -8.15 14.43 10.42
CA SER A 99 -9.24 13.65 11.04
C SER A 99 -9.46 12.30 10.34
N ARG A 100 -9.42 12.24 9.00
CA ARG A 100 -9.51 10.99 8.24
C ARG A 100 -8.35 10.05 8.56
N THR A 101 -7.14 10.58 8.67
CA THR A 101 -5.95 9.81 9.04
C THR A 101 -6.11 9.20 10.43
N ALA A 102 -6.56 9.99 11.41
CA ALA A 102 -6.85 9.50 12.76
C ALA A 102 -7.96 8.44 12.76
N LEU A 103 -9.00 8.61 11.93
CA LEU A 103 -10.09 7.65 11.79
C LEU A 103 -9.62 6.32 11.20
N ILE A 104 -8.73 6.33 10.20
CA ILE A 104 -8.12 5.11 9.65
C ILE A 104 -7.33 4.37 10.74
N VAL A 105 -6.50 5.08 11.51
CA VAL A 105 -5.73 4.48 12.62
C VAL A 105 -6.66 3.88 13.67
N LEU A 106 -7.74 4.59 14.03
CA LEU A 106 -8.73 4.11 14.99
C LEU A 106 -9.48 2.87 14.48
N ALA A 107 -9.95 2.90 13.23
CA ALA A 107 -10.65 1.79 12.58
C ALA A 107 -9.77 0.54 12.56
N PHE A 108 -8.48 0.71 12.26
CA PHE A 108 -7.52 -0.39 12.24
C PHE A 108 -7.26 -0.93 13.64
N SER A 109 -7.02 -0.03 14.60
CA SER A 109 -6.68 -0.41 15.98
C SER A 109 -7.84 -1.04 16.74
N THR A 110 -9.08 -0.72 16.38
CA THR A 110 -10.30 -1.24 17.01
C THR A 110 -11.04 -2.28 16.17
N ASN A 111 -10.55 -2.57 14.95
CA ASN A 111 -11.16 -3.48 13.99
C ASN A 111 -12.61 -3.10 13.59
N GLN A 112 -12.98 -1.83 13.73
CA GLN A 112 -14.26 -1.23 13.31
C GLN A 112 -14.11 -0.64 11.90
N LEU A 113 -14.08 -1.52 10.90
CA LEU A 113 -13.75 -1.18 9.51
C LEU A 113 -14.82 -0.33 8.81
N GLU A 114 -16.06 -0.36 9.30
CA GLU A 114 -17.17 0.45 8.81
C GLU A 114 -16.86 1.96 8.83
N MET A 115 -16.01 2.39 9.78
CA MET A 115 -15.55 3.78 9.88
C MET A 115 -14.73 4.24 8.66
N LEU A 116 -14.15 3.32 7.89
CA LEU A 116 -13.33 3.68 6.73
C LEU A 116 -14.14 4.26 5.56
N SER A 117 -15.46 4.04 5.53
CA SER A 117 -16.35 4.63 4.54
C SER A 117 -16.29 6.16 4.54
N GLU A 118 -16.10 6.75 5.72
CA GLU A 118 -15.94 8.18 5.97
C GLU A 118 -14.58 8.74 5.49
N CYS A 119 -13.67 7.91 4.97
CA CYS A 119 -12.32 8.30 4.57
C CYS A 119 -12.15 8.43 3.04
N LEU A 120 -13.19 8.14 2.26
CA LEU A 120 -13.18 8.21 0.79
C LEU A 120 -13.05 9.65 0.26
N ASP A 121 -13.33 10.64 1.10
CA ASP A 121 -13.41 12.04 0.71
C ASP A 121 -12.10 12.84 0.86
N GLU A 122 -10.94 12.19 0.73
CA GLU A 122 -9.60 12.82 0.81
C GLU A 122 -9.48 14.05 -0.09
N ARG A 123 -8.99 15.18 0.47
CA ARG A 123 -9.06 16.51 -0.16
C ARG A 123 -7.73 17.14 -0.60
N ILE A 124 -6.59 16.52 -0.31
CA ILE A 124 -5.26 17.12 -0.54
C ILE A 124 -4.63 16.57 -1.82
N HIS A 125 -4.57 15.25 -2.02
CA HIS A 125 -3.66 14.69 -3.02
C HIS A 125 -4.27 13.64 -3.94
N GLN A 126 -5.07 12.71 -3.40
CA GLN A 126 -5.53 11.53 -4.11
C GLN A 126 -6.45 11.93 -5.27
N LYS A 127 -7.51 12.70 -4.98
CA LYS A 127 -8.50 13.08 -6.00
C LYS A 127 -7.89 13.97 -7.09
N ALA A 128 -7.08 14.95 -6.68
CA ALA A 128 -6.39 15.85 -7.61
C ALA A 128 -5.46 15.08 -8.56
N ARG A 129 -4.62 14.19 -8.01
CA ARG A 129 -3.72 13.34 -8.78
C ARG A 129 -4.47 12.39 -9.70
N ALA A 130 -5.47 11.71 -9.14
CA ALA A 130 -6.13 10.63 -9.84
C ALA A 130 -6.98 11.13 -11.00
N ARG A 131 -7.74 12.22 -10.84
CA ARG A 131 -8.52 12.81 -11.94
C ARG A 131 -7.65 13.31 -13.08
N ALA A 132 -6.45 13.81 -12.78
CA ALA A 132 -5.52 14.27 -13.81
C ALA A 132 -4.87 13.11 -14.58
N LEU A 133 -4.65 11.95 -13.94
CA LEU A 133 -3.75 10.93 -14.47
C LEU A 133 -4.40 9.58 -14.75
N PHE A 134 -5.43 9.20 -13.99
CA PHE A 134 -5.97 7.86 -13.87
C PHE A 134 -7.50 7.87 -14.10
N PRO A 135 -7.96 7.74 -15.36
CA PRO A 135 -9.39 7.84 -15.69
C PRO A 135 -10.24 6.74 -15.04
N HIS A 136 -9.64 5.62 -14.65
CA HIS A 136 -10.31 4.52 -13.96
C HIS A 136 -10.51 4.73 -12.45
N PHE A 137 -9.91 5.77 -11.85
CA PHE A 137 -9.93 5.92 -10.40
C PHE A 137 -11.35 6.03 -9.82
N ASP A 138 -12.13 7.03 -10.25
CA ASP A 138 -13.47 7.27 -9.70
C ASP A 138 -14.38 6.06 -9.95
N ALA A 139 -14.34 5.48 -11.16
CA ALA A 139 -15.11 4.29 -11.52
C ALA A 139 -14.74 3.06 -10.68
N CYS A 140 -13.45 2.80 -10.44
CA CYS A 140 -13.02 1.69 -9.59
C CYS A 140 -13.39 1.89 -8.13
N VAL A 141 -13.28 3.12 -7.61
CA VAL A 141 -13.68 3.44 -6.22
C VAL A 141 -15.17 3.20 -6.03
N GLU A 142 -16.01 3.72 -6.93
CA GLU A 142 -17.45 3.51 -6.89
C GLU A 142 -17.84 2.03 -7.07
N GLY A 143 -17.21 1.34 -8.02
CA GLY A 143 -17.45 -0.09 -8.24
C GLY A 143 -17.06 -0.93 -7.03
N ALA A 144 -15.93 -0.63 -6.38
CA ALA A 144 -15.47 -1.33 -5.19
C ALA A 144 -16.43 -1.12 -4.01
N THR A 145 -16.78 0.12 -3.69
CA THR A 145 -17.63 0.45 -2.53
C THR A 145 -19.06 -0.07 -2.73
N SER A 146 -19.61 0.05 -3.94
CA SER A 146 -20.93 -0.51 -4.28
C SER A 146 -20.97 -2.04 -4.19
N ALA A 147 -19.84 -2.71 -4.45
CA ALA A 147 -19.69 -4.15 -4.26
C ALA A 147 -19.42 -4.55 -2.80
N GLY A 148 -19.34 -3.58 -1.90
CA GLY A 148 -19.15 -3.76 -0.48
C GLY A 148 -17.69 -3.75 -0.04
N ALA A 149 -16.81 -2.94 -0.62
CA ALA A 149 -15.53 -2.59 0.01
C ALA A 149 -15.74 -1.52 1.09
N GLU A 150 -15.08 -1.65 2.24
CA GLU A 150 -15.11 -0.65 3.31
C GLU A 150 -14.31 0.61 2.94
N TYR A 151 -13.29 0.47 2.10
CA TYR A 151 -12.46 1.58 1.64
C TYR A 151 -11.85 1.29 0.28
N ALA A 152 -11.71 2.30 -0.57
CA ALA A 152 -10.98 2.21 -1.83
C ALA A 152 -10.16 3.48 -2.08
N PHE A 153 -8.91 3.31 -2.47
CA PHE A 153 -7.94 4.40 -2.56
C PHE A 153 -6.84 4.11 -3.59
N LEU A 154 -6.08 5.14 -3.96
CA LEU A 154 -4.97 5.02 -4.89
C LEU A 154 -3.78 4.37 -4.15
N SER A 155 -3.25 3.26 -4.68
CA SER A 155 -2.07 2.61 -4.09
C SER A 155 -0.82 3.40 -4.43
N GLY A 156 -0.22 4.04 -3.42
CA GLY A 156 0.96 4.90 -3.57
C GLY A 156 0.70 6.04 -4.56
N ALA A 157 1.59 6.21 -5.53
CA ALA A 157 1.43 7.21 -6.58
C ALA A 157 0.46 6.78 -7.71
N GLY A 158 -0.10 5.57 -7.65
CA GLY A 158 -0.85 4.95 -8.74
C GLY A 158 0.04 4.20 -9.74
N PRO A 159 -0.53 3.63 -10.82
CA PRO A 159 -1.94 3.74 -11.23
C PRO A 159 -2.87 2.71 -10.58
N THR A 160 -2.35 1.84 -9.70
CA THR A 160 -3.12 0.78 -9.04
C THR A 160 -4.12 1.36 -8.05
N ILE A 161 -5.35 0.82 -8.06
CA ILE A 161 -6.37 1.12 -7.04
C ILE A 161 -6.41 -0.05 -6.06
N CYS A 162 -6.40 0.25 -4.76
CA CYS A 162 -6.54 -0.73 -3.69
C CYS A 162 -7.89 -0.57 -3.01
N ALA A 163 -8.57 -1.67 -2.74
CA ALA A 163 -9.76 -1.71 -1.90
C ALA A 163 -9.53 -2.63 -0.69
N ILE A 164 -9.97 -2.19 0.48
CA ILE A 164 -10.00 -2.97 1.72
C ILE A 164 -11.37 -3.64 1.81
N VAL A 165 -11.35 -4.95 2.02
CA VAL A 165 -12.55 -5.78 2.13
C VAL A 165 -12.50 -6.60 3.42
N GLY A 166 -13.38 -6.31 4.36
CA GLY A 166 -13.53 -7.04 5.61
C GLY A 166 -14.31 -8.35 5.47
N GLY A 167 -14.30 -9.16 6.52
CA GLY A 167 -15.10 -10.38 6.63
C GLY A 167 -14.43 -11.65 6.13
N ARG A 168 -13.12 -11.64 5.85
CA ARG A 168 -12.36 -12.86 5.53
C ARG A 168 -12.28 -13.75 6.78
N LYS A 169 -12.84 -14.97 6.69
CA LYS A 169 -12.82 -15.97 7.75
C LYS A 169 -12.29 -17.31 7.21
N GLY A 170 -11.47 -18.02 7.98
CA GLY A 170 -11.00 -19.37 7.67
C GLY A 170 -10.21 -19.52 6.35
N GLU A 171 -10.07 -20.78 5.90
CA GLU A 171 -9.50 -21.11 4.60
C GLU A 171 -10.46 -20.70 3.47
N LEU A 172 -9.91 -20.18 2.37
CA LEU A 172 -10.66 -19.74 1.18
C LEU A 172 -11.61 -20.82 0.63
N GLN A 173 -11.25 -22.10 0.77
CA GLN A 173 -12.02 -23.23 0.28
C GLN A 173 -13.30 -23.51 1.07
N LEU A 174 -13.42 -22.98 2.29
CA LEU A 174 -14.55 -23.22 3.20
C LEU A 174 -15.57 -22.06 3.22
N GLN A 175 -15.33 -20.99 2.47
CA GLN A 175 -16.17 -19.78 2.51
C GLN A 175 -17.44 -19.90 1.64
N GLN A 176 -18.57 -19.43 2.17
CA GLN A 176 -19.82 -19.32 1.43
C GLN A 176 -19.78 -18.17 0.40
N SER A 177 -20.68 -18.20 -0.58
CA SER A 177 -20.76 -17.18 -1.62
C SER A 177 -21.05 -15.77 -1.08
N SER A 178 -21.75 -15.64 0.05
CA SER A 178 -21.91 -14.36 0.76
C SER A 178 -20.57 -13.79 1.28
N GLU A 179 -19.63 -14.67 1.64
CA GLU A 179 -18.31 -14.36 2.23
C GLU A 179 -17.25 -14.04 1.17
N ARG A 180 -17.51 -14.34 -0.11
CA ARG A 180 -16.66 -13.98 -1.27
C ARG A 180 -16.76 -12.51 -1.69
N ARG A 181 -16.86 -11.59 -0.73
CA ARG A 181 -16.92 -10.13 -1.01
C ARG A 181 -15.72 -9.66 -1.82
N ALA A 182 -14.51 -10.17 -1.54
CA ALA A 182 -13.30 -9.77 -2.24
C ALA A 182 -13.35 -10.10 -3.74
N GLU A 183 -13.95 -11.24 -4.13
CA GLU A 183 -14.12 -11.63 -5.54
C GLU A 183 -15.14 -10.74 -6.24
N ARG A 184 -16.26 -10.41 -5.58
CA ARG A 184 -17.25 -9.46 -6.12
C ARG A 184 -16.66 -8.07 -6.32
N VAL A 185 -15.91 -7.58 -5.32
CA VAL A 185 -15.20 -6.29 -5.40
C VAL A 185 -14.18 -6.32 -6.54
N ALA A 186 -13.39 -7.39 -6.66
CA ALA A 186 -12.41 -7.55 -7.74
C ALA A 186 -13.08 -7.48 -9.12
N GLN A 187 -14.17 -8.21 -9.32
CA GLN A 187 -14.92 -8.20 -10.57
C GLN A 187 -15.51 -6.82 -10.86
N ALA A 188 -16.14 -6.18 -9.87
CA ALA A 188 -16.72 -4.86 -10.00
C ALA A 188 -15.69 -3.79 -10.38
N MET A 189 -14.48 -3.83 -9.80
CA MET A 189 -13.39 -2.91 -10.14
C MET A 189 -12.92 -3.10 -11.58
N VAL A 190 -12.76 -4.35 -12.04
CA VAL A 190 -12.36 -4.68 -13.42
C VAL A 190 -13.41 -4.21 -14.42
N ASP A 191 -14.68 -4.49 -14.15
CA ASP A 191 -15.78 -4.09 -15.03
C ASP A 191 -15.93 -2.56 -15.08
N ALA A 192 -15.82 -1.89 -13.94
CA ALA A 192 -15.88 -0.43 -13.87
C ALA A 192 -14.73 0.23 -14.64
N ALA A 193 -13.49 -0.26 -14.49
CA ALA A 193 -12.36 0.23 -15.27
C ALA A 193 -12.54 0.01 -16.78
N ARG A 194 -13.06 -1.16 -17.17
CA ARG A 194 -13.33 -1.48 -18.58
C ARG A 194 -14.36 -0.53 -19.20
N ARG A 195 -15.41 -0.15 -18.46
CA ARG A 195 -16.43 0.81 -18.94
C ARG A 195 -15.84 2.18 -19.28
N VAL A 196 -14.77 2.58 -18.63
CA VAL A 196 -14.04 3.83 -18.91
C VAL A 196 -12.80 3.62 -19.79
N GLY A 197 -12.75 2.48 -20.51
CA GLY A 197 -11.72 2.19 -21.51
C GLY A 197 -10.37 1.75 -20.96
N VAL A 198 -10.27 1.39 -19.67
CA VAL A 198 -9.02 0.92 -19.06
C VAL A 198 -9.06 -0.59 -18.83
N ALA A 199 -8.26 -1.33 -19.59
CA ALA A 199 -8.05 -2.75 -19.38
C ALA A 199 -7.07 -3.00 -18.21
N GLY A 200 -7.33 -4.04 -17.43
CA GLY A 200 -6.49 -4.41 -16.30
C GLY A 200 -6.91 -5.74 -15.69
N ARG A 201 -6.27 -6.09 -14.58
CA ARG A 201 -6.56 -7.29 -13.80
C ARG A 201 -6.70 -6.95 -12.32
N ALA A 202 -7.47 -7.76 -11.60
CA ALA A 202 -7.52 -7.69 -10.15
C ALA A 202 -6.56 -8.70 -9.50
N ILE A 203 -6.01 -8.36 -8.34
CA ILE A 203 -5.25 -9.26 -7.47
C ILE A 203 -5.89 -9.19 -6.09
N ILE A 204 -6.25 -10.34 -5.52
CA ILE A 204 -6.74 -10.44 -4.15
C ILE A 204 -5.58 -10.95 -3.28
N THR A 205 -5.25 -10.21 -2.23
CA THR A 205 -4.20 -10.57 -1.28
C THR A 205 -4.61 -10.21 0.15
N ALA A 206 -3.73 -10.44 1.12
CA ALA A 206 -3.89 -9.94 2.48
C ALA A 206 -2.63 -9.20 2.93
N PRO A 207 -2.75 -8.33 3.95
CA PRO A 207 -1.58 -7.82 4.64
C PRO A 207 -0.71 -8.95 5.17
N THR A 208 0.59 -8.74 5.15
CA THR A 208 1.58 -9.63 5.76
C THR A 208 2.23 -8.93 6.94
N GLU A 209 2.31 -9.59 8.09
CA GLU A 209 3.12 -9.12 9.23
C GLU A 209 4.61 -9.40 9.02
N LEU A 210 4.94 -10.21 8.02
CA LEU A 210 6.30 -10.52 7.65
C LEU A 210 6.82 -9.46 6.67
N GLY A 211 7.83 -8.71 7.10
CA GLY A 211 8.62 -7.83 6.24
C GLY A 211 9.66 -8.59 5.43
N ALA A 212 10.66 -7.87 4.90
CA ALA A 212 11.78 -8.47 4.19
C ALA A 212 12.49 -9.53 5.05
N HIS A 213 12.61 -10.74 4.51
CA HIS A 213 13.21 -11.90 5.17
C HIS A 213 13.99 -12.73 4.14
N ILE A 214 14.91 -13.56 4.63
CA ILE A 214 15.74 -14.41 3.78
C ILE A 214 15.01 -15.75 3.57
N LEU A 215 14.75 -16.10 2.31
CA LEU A 215 14.21 -17.40 1.93
C LEU A 215 15.38 -18.36 1.67
N GLY A 216 15.88 -18.99 2.73
CA GLY A 216 16.94 -20.02 2.66
C GLY A 216 18.35 -19.47 2.47
N GLY A 217 19.23 -19.81 3.42
CA GLY A 217 20.67 -19.61 3.31
C GLY A 217 21.36 -20.71 4.09
N SER A 218 21.96 -21.67 3.38
CA SER A 218 22.91 -22.59 3.98
C SER A 218 24.16 -21.78 4.36
N VAL A 219 24.42 -21.67 5.66
CA VAL A 219 25.71 -21.17 6.15
C VAL A 219 26.76 -22.19 5.74
N LEU A 220 27.55 -21.87 4.71
CA LEU A 220 28.77 -22.61 4.41
C LEU A 220 29.79 -22.25 5.50
N ASN A 221 29.82 -23.07 6.56
CA ASN A 221 30.92 -23.02 7.52
C ASN A 221 32.20 -23.49 6.80
N GLY A 222 33.10 -22.55 6.55
CA GLY A 222 34.54 -22.79 6.36
C GLY A 222 34.96 -23.66 5.17
N GLY A 223 35.50 -23.03 4.14
CA GLY A 223 36.28 -23.73 3.10
C GLY A 223 36.09 -23.10 1.73
N ALA A 224 37.08 -22.34 1.28
CA ALA A 224 37.09 -21.66 -0.01
C ALA A 224 36.86 -22.63 -1.18
N ILE A 225 35.87 -22.39 -2.06
CA ILE A 225 35.89 -22.88 -3.45
C ILE A 225 35.20 -21.89 -4.41
N HIS A 226 35.85 -21.77 -5.56
CA HIS A 226 35.62 -20.98 -6.76
C HIS A 226 34.19 -21.00 -7.36
N TYR A 227 33.81 -19.86 -7.94
CA TYR A 227 32.64 -19.73 -8.82
C TYR A 227 32.87 -20.47 -10.14
N ALA A 228 31.97 -21.39 -10.49
CA ALA A 228 31.79 -21.82 -11.86
C ALA A 228 30.95 -20.77 -12.60
N LYS A 229 31.46 -20.29 -13.74
CA LYS A 229 30.70 -19.50 -14.72
C LYS A 229 29.51 -20.33 -15.25
N LEU A 230 28.31 -19.76 -15.17
CA LEU A 230 27.48 -19.34 -16.30
C LEU A 230 26.24 -18.60 -15.78
#